data_AF-A0A7K1TI35-F1
#
_entry.id   AF-A0A7K1TI35-F1
#
_cell.length_a   1.000
_cell.length_b   1.000
_cell.length_c   1.000
_cell.angle_alpha   90.00
_cell.angle_beta   90.00
_cell.angle_gamma   90.00
#
_symmetry.space_group_name_H-M   'P 1'
#
loop_
_entity.id
_entity.type
_entity.pdbx_description
1 polymer ?
#
loop_
_entity_poly.entity_id
_entity_poly.type
_entity_poly.pdbx_seq_one_letter_code
_entity_poly.pdbx_strand_id
1 'polypeptide(L)'
;MHLNTTPAPPAGMPCIRDLHELLRDHLPPQLVMLTPLQELERRLHEIAAQHPRFREETPLVLAGEIKRRYRYSRFLEGAATHVQVA
;
A
#
# COMPACT_ATOMS: atom_id res chain seq x y z
N MET A 1 -29.72 -10.96 -20.75
CA MET A 1 -29.17 -10.12 -19.68
C MET A 1 -27.96 -9.37 -20.24
N HIS A 2 -28.07 -8.06 -20.46
CA HIS A 2 -26.93 -7.24 -20.88
C HIS A 2 -26.13 -6.91 -19.61
N LEU A 3 -25.01 -7.61 -19.42
CA LEU A 3 -24.03 -7.22 -18.41
C LEU A 3 -23.47 -5.87 -18.85
N ASN A 4 -23.91 -4.80 -18.21
CA ASN A 4 -23.37 -3.46 -18.38
C ASN A 4 -21.96 -3.42 -17.77
N THR A 5 -21.01 -4.08 -18.42
CA THR A 5 -19.61 -4.00 -18.05
C THR A 5 -19.09 -2.70 -18.63
N THR A 6 -19.24 -1.60 -17.89
CA THR A 6 -18.54 -0.36 -18.21
C THR A 6 -17.05 -0.69 -18.18
N PRO A 7 -16.30 -0.50 -19.29
CA PRO A 7 -14.89 -0.82 -19.30
C PRO A 7 -14.19 0.06 -18.26
N ALA A 8 -13.33 -0.56 -17.45
CA ALA A 8 -12.53 0.19 -16.50
C ALA A 8 -11.72 1.25 -17.26
N PRO A 9 -11.66 2.50 -16.77
CA PRO A 9 -10.88 3.54 -17.44
C PRO A 9 -9.42 3.09 -17.57
N PRO A 10 -8.72 3.54 -18.63
CA PRO A 10 -7.32 3.20 -18.85
C PRO A 10 -6.49 3.61 -17.63
N ALA A 11 -5.49 2.79 -17.29
CA ALA A 11 -4.62 3.07 -16.16
C ALA A 11 -3.88 4.39 -16.38
N GLY A 12 -3.95 5.26 -15.38
CA GLY A 12 -3.28 6.56 -15.38
C GLY A 12 -1.81 6.44 -15.00
N MET A 13 -1.07 7.55 -15.08
CA MET A 13 0.22 7.63 -14.40
C MET A 13 0.01 8.01 -12.94
N PRO A 14 0.74 7.41 -11.99
CA PRO A 14 0.63 7.78 -10.59
C PRO A 14 1.06 9.24 -10.39
N CYS A 15 0.30 9.95 -9.56
CA CYS A 15 0.46 11.35 -9.29
C CYS A 15 0.90 11.59 -7.84
N ILE A 16 1.97 12.36 -7.65
CA ILE A 16 2.51 12.67 -6.31
C ILE A 16 1.49 13.41 -5.45
N ARG A 17 0.68 14.29 -6.08
CA ARG A 17 -0.37 15.04 -5.37
C ARG A 17 -1.43 14.10 -4.82
N ASP A 18 -1.92 13.19 -5.66
CA ASP A 18 -2.96 12.23 -5.28
C ASP A 18 -2.42 11.24 -4.24
N LEU A 19 -1.14 10.86 -4.33
CA LEU A 19 -0.50 10.02 -3.32
C LEU A 19 -0.45 10.74 -1.96
N HIS A 20 -0.12 12.03 -1.94
CA HIS A 20 -0.11 12.82 -0.73
C HIS A 20 -1.51 12.99 -0.14
N GLU A 21 -2.52 13.27 -0.96
CA GLU A 21 -3.92 13.35 -0.51
C GLU A 21 -4.43 12.00 0.03
N LEU A 22 -4.12 10.90 -0.64
CA LEU A 22 -4.43 9.54 -0.19
C LEU A 22 -3.87 9.28 1.22
N LEU A 23 -2.59 9.58 1.43
CA LEU A 23 -1.92 9.36 2.71
C LEU A 23 -2.37 10.34 3.80
N ARG A 24 -2.77 11.55 3.45
CA ARG A 24 -3.25 12.54 4.42
C ARG A 24 -4.68 12.24 4.88
N ASP A 25 -5.58 11.95 3.93
CA ASP A 25 -7.02 11.98 4.16
C ASP A 25 -7.63 10.59 4.38
N HIS A 26 -7.02 9.52 3.83
CA HIS A 26 -7.58 8.17 3.88
C HIS A 26 -6.69 7.15 4.58
N LEU A 27 -5.37 7.25 4.43
CA LEU A 27 -4.40 6.31 4.99
C LEU A 27 -3.21 7.02 5.65
N PRO A 28 -3.40 7.61 6.84
CA PRO A 28 -2.32 8.21 7.62
C PRO A 28 -1.13 7.25 7.73
N PRO A 29 0.13 7.75 7.62
CA PRO A 29 1.30 6.89 7.62
C PRO A 29 1.34 5.89 8.79
N GLN A 30 0.93 6.31 9.98
CA GLN A 30 0.86 5.48 11.18
C GLN A 30 -0.06 4.27 10.99
N LEU A 31 -1.20 4.47 10.33
CA LEU A 31 -2.16 3.40 10.04
C LEU A 31 -1.55 2.40 9.06
N VAL A 32 -0.88 2.88 8.01
CA VAL A 32 -0.16 2.03 7.06
C VAL A 32 0.89 1.18 7.78
N MET A 33 1.58 1.75 8.78
CA MET A 33 2.64 1.02 9.49
C MET A 33 2.11 -0.09 10.39
N LEU A 34 1.00 0.16 11.08
CA LEU A 34 0.52 -0.69 12.16
C LEU A 34 -0.50 -1.74 11.68
N THR A 35 -1.16 -1.50 10.55
CA THR A 35 -2.17 -2.40 10.01
C THR A 35 -1.51 -3.67 9.42
N PRO A 36 -2.02 -4.88 9.68
CA PRO A 36 -1.54 -6.09 9.00
C PRO A 36 -1.59 -5.96 7.47
N LEU A 37 -0.64 -6.55 6.74
CA LEU A 37 -0.54 -6.37 5.27
C LEU A 37 -1.83 -6.75 4.53
N GLN A 38 -2.46 -7.87 4.90
CA GLN A 38 -3.70 -8.34 4.29
C GLN A 38 -4.85 -7.34 4.48
N GLU A 39 -4.94 -6.75 5.67
CA GLU A 39 -5.96 -5.75 6.00
C GLU A 39 -5.68 -4.40 5.32
N LEU A 40 -4.39 -4.04 5.18
CA LEU A 40 -3.97 -2.86 4.41
C LEU A 40 -4.33 -3.01 2.93
N GLU A 41 -4.06 -4.18 2.34
CA GLU A 41 -4.42 -4.49 0.95
C GLU A 41 -5.94 -4.40 0.73
N ARG A 42 -6.73 -5.00 1.62
CA ARG A 42 -8.20 -4.90 1.60
C ARG A 42 -8.67 -3.44 1.62
N ARG A 43 -8.17 -2.64 2.56
CA ARG A 43 -8.53 -1.22 2.67
C ARG A 43 -8.13 -0.41 1.43
N LEU A 44 -6.95 -0.67 0.87
CA LEU A 44 -6.50 -0.02 -0.36
C LEU A 44 -7.41 -0.35 -1.54
N HIS A 45 -7.88 -1.60 -1.64
CA HIS A 45 -8.85 -2.00 -2.65
C HIS A 45 -10.20 -1.28 -2.49
N GLU A 46 -10.67 -1.14 -1.25
CA GLU A 46 -11.89 -0.39 -0.93
C GLU A 46 -11.77 1.10 -1.27
N ILE A 47 -10.62 1.71 -0.95
CA ILE A 47 -10.34 3.11 -1.28
C ILE A 47 -10.30 3.29 -2.80
N ALA A 48 -9.64 2.40 -3.54
CA ALA A 48 -9.62 2.47 -5.00
C ALA A 48 -11.02 2.33 -5.62
N ALA A 49 -11.90 1.52 -5.01
CA ALA A 49 -13.28 1.37 -5.45
C ALA A 49 -14.16 2.60 -5.13
N GLN A 50 -13.99 3.20 -3.95
CA GLN A 50 -14.76 4.39 -3.52
C GLN A 50 -14.24 5.68 -4.16
N HIS A 51 -12.93 5.76 -4.40
CA HIS A 51 -12.22 6.92 -4.92
C HIS A 51 -11.36 6.51 -6.12
N PRO A 52 -11.96 6.38 -7.33
CA PRO A 52 -11.26 5.94 -8.53
C PRO A 52 -10.01 6.77 -8.88
N ARG A 53 -9.94 8.03 -8.41
CA ARG A 53 -8.77 8.91 -8.56
C ARG A 53 -7.49 8.38 -7.90
N PHE A 54 -7.58 7.51 -6.89
CA PHE A 54 -6.43 6.97 -6.16
C PHE A 54 -6.01 5.58 -6.64
N ARG A 55 -6.59 5.10 -7.74
CA ARG A 55 -6.39 3.74 -8.23
C ARG A 55 -4.92 3.43 -8.53
N GLU A 56 -4.16 4.40 -9.00
CA GLU A 56 -2.75 4.21 -9.37
C GLU A 56 -1.81 4.35 -8.16
N GLU A 57 -2.21 5.11 -7.14
CA GLU A 57 -1.43 5.41 -5.95
C GLU A 57 -1.54 4.30 -4.90
N THR A 58 -2.73 3.71 -4.76
CA THR A 58 -2.99 2.63 -3.81
C THR A 58 -2.01 1.44 -3.90
N PRO A 59 -1.65 0.89 -5.07
CA PRO A 59 -0.65 -0.17 -5.15
C PRO A 59 0.75 0.29 -4.74
N LEU A 60 1.10 1.57 -4.93
CA LEU A 60 2.40 2.12 -4.53
C LEU A 60 2.55 2.11 -3.01
N VAL A 61 1.47 2.42 -2.27
CA VAL A 61 1.46 2.36 -0.81
C VAL A 61 1.73 0.93 -0.33
N LEU A 62 1.03 -0.06 -0.90
CA LEU A 62 1.21 -1.48 -0.54
C LEU A 62 2.64 -1.95 -0.84
N ALA A 63 3.14 -1.68 -2.04
CA ALA A 63 4.50 -2.07 -2.45
C ALA A 63 5.57 -1.43 -1.56
N GLY A 64 5.38 -0.15 -1.21
CA GLY A 64 6.26 0.57 -0.27
C GLY A 64 6.30 -0.09 1.10
N GLU A 65 5.14 -0.46 1.63
CA GLU A 65 5.04 -1.09 2.95
C GLU A 65 5.63 -2.51 2.96
N ILE A 66 5.36 -3.33 1.93
CA ILE A 66 5.97 -4.65 1.76
C ILE A 66 7.49 -4.53 1.75
N LYS A 67 8.03 -3.63 0.91
CA LYS A 67 9.47 -3.39 0.81
C LYS A 67 10.07 -2.90 2.13
N ARG A 68 9.33 -2.11 2.90
CA ARG A 68 9.76 -1.63 4.21
C ARG A 68 9.81 -2.77 5.24
N ARG A 69 8.76 -3.58 5.35
CA ARG A 69 8.73 -4.74 6.26
C ARG A 69 9.82 -5.74 5.94
N TYR A 70 10.03 -6.03 4.65
CA TYR A 70 11.10 -6.91 4.19
C TYR A 70 12.49 -6.38 4.59
N ARG A 71 12.73 -5.07 4.50
CA ARG A 71 13.98 -4.46 4.96
C ARG A 71 14.17 -4.61 6.47
N TYR A 72 13.11 -4.41 7.25
CA TYR A 72 13.18 -4.57 8.70
C TYR A 72 13.37 -6.03 9.13
N SER A 73 12.69 -6.99 8.49
CA SER A 73 12.86 -8.41 8.81
C SER A 73 14.30 -8.87 8.54
N ARG A 74 14.87 -8.49 7.40
CA ARG A 74 16.28 -8.80 7.08
C ARG A 74 17.27 -8.16 8.04
N PHE A 75 16.99 -6.95 8.52
CA PHE A 75 17.83 -6.30 9.51
C PHE A 75 17.82 -7.07 10.84
N LEU A 76 16.65 -7.55 11.27
CA LEU A 76 16.51 -8.36 12.48
C LEU A 76 17.25 -9.70 12.37
N GLU A 77 17.22 -10.35 11.21
CA GLU A 77 18.00 -11.58 10.93
C GLU A 77 19.51 -11.33 11.02
N GLY A 78 20.00 -10.23 10.44
CA GLY A 78 21.42 -9.85 10.54
C GLY A 78 21.85 -9.47 11.97
N ALA A 79 20.98 -8.79 12.71
CA ALA A 79 21.24 -8.42 14.11
C ALA A 79 21.24 -9.63 15.06
N ALA A 80 20.32 -10.60 14.87
CA ALA A 80 20.28 -11.83 15.66
C ALA A 80 21.56 -12.67 15.50
N THR A 81 22.15 -12.66 14.31
CA THR A 81 23.42 -13.36 14.02
C THR A 81 24.60 -12.73 14.75
N HIS A 82 24.59 -11.41 14.99
CA HIS A 82 25.64 -10.72 15.74
C HIS A 82 25.54 -10.91 17.27
N VAL A 83 24.36 -11.24 17.80
CA VAL A 83 24.16 -11.47 19.24
C VAL A 83 24.63 -12.86 19.68
N GLN A 84 24.72 -13.84 18.77
CA GLN A 84 25.15 -15.21 19.09
C GLN A 84 26.68 -15.42 19.12
N VAL A 85 27.49 -14.37 18.86
CA VAL A 85 28.97 -14.46 18.83
C VAL A 85 29.63 -13.65 19.96
N ALA A 86 28.93 -13.46 21.08
CA ALA A 86 29.46 -12.81 22.28
C ALA A 86 29.47 -13.76 23.48
#